data_AF-A0A969FW81-F1
#
_entry.id   AF-A0A969FW81-F1
#
_cell.length_a   1.000
_cell.length_b   1.000
_cell.length_c   1.000
_cell.angle_alpha   90.00
_cell.angle_beta   90.00
_cell.angle_gamma   90.00
#
_symmetry.space_group_name_H-M   'P 1'
#
loop_
_entity.id
_entity.type
_entity.pdbx_description
1 polymer ?
#
loop_
_entity_poly.entity_id
_entity_poly.type
_entity_poly.pdbx_seq_one_letter_code
_entity_poly.pdbx_strand_id
1 'polypeptide(L)'
;MQQSIEDVGLPVQRTAAIPAILEHLRGTWTKDIADKPVFQQAFARLLNTYLRRVHGYGPLTAQKERQHAHAHLTGYTRDPAWQFPALRRLLPAQPGIVGEDGAVECEELHFEDSLLAYWKGQPVMVRRSLHSDAAAYIYANDEMLCLAMARELRRSDGSYRTRLPGGKP
;
A
#
# COMPACT_ATOMS: atom_id res chain seq x y z
N MET A 1 51.40 -20.05 15.80
CA MET A 1 51.82 -18.87 16.56
C MET A 1 50.85 -17.75 16.20
N GLN A 2 49.74 -17.65 16.93
CA GLN A 2 48.69 -16.64 16.69
C GLN A 2 49.04 -15.41 17.53
N GLN A 3 49.28 -14.27 16.87
CA GLN A 3 49.44 -12.99 17.54
C GLN A 3 48.04 -12.38 17.79
N SER A 4 47.72 -12.18 19.07
CA SER A 4 46.50 -11.54 19.54
C SER A 4 46.55 -10.03 19.28
N ILE A 5 45.41 -9.48 18.87
CA ILE A 5 45.16 -8.07 18.54
C ILE A 5 44.99 -7.26 19.84
N GLU A 6 46.02 -7.23 20.69
CA GLU A 6 45.99 -6.46 21.95
C GLU A 6 46.84 -5.18 21.91
N ASP A 7 47.54 -4.91 20.80
CA ASP A 7 48.51 -3.82 20.70
C ASP A 7 48.01 -2.55 19.99
N VAL A 8 46.70 -2.33 19.97
CA VAL A 8 46.12 -1.05 19.55
C VAL A 8 45.55 -0.38 20.78
N GLY A 9 46.39 0.44 21.43
CA GLY A 9 46.08 1.27 22.60
C GLY A 9 45.03 2.36 22.31
N LEU A 10 43.86 1.96 21.85
CA LEU A 10 42.67 2.80 21.80
C LEU A 10 41.99 2.74 23.18
N PRO A 11 41.77 3.87 23.86
CA PRO A 11 41.00 3.87 25.10
C PRO A 11 39.57 3.43 24.76
N VAL A 12 39.24 2.18 25.05
CA VAL A 12 37.87 1.68 25.06
C VAL A 12 37.17 2.43 26.18
N GLN A 13 36.50 3.53 25.84
CA GLN A 13 35.52 4.15 26.71
C GLN A 13 34.49 3.05 27.03
N ARG A 14 34.58 2.51 28.26
CA ARG A 14 33.54 1.68 28.84
C ARG A 14 32.24 2.46 28.70
N THR A 15 31.39 2.00 27.80
CA THR A 15 30.08 2.57 27.51
C THR A 15 29.41 2.84 28.84
N ALA A 16 29.14 4.11 29.11
CA ALA A 16 28.43 4.53 30.30
C ALA A 16 27.20 3.65 30.45
N ALA A 17 27.00 3.13 31.67
CA ALA A 17 25.88 2.29 32.04
C ALA A 17 24.62 2.84 31.35
N ILE A 18 23.97 1.97 30.58
CA ILE A 18 22.69 2.28 29.93
C ILE A 18 21.82 2.91 31.03
N PRO A 19 21.39 4.18 30.88
CA PRO A 19 20.61 4.84 31.92
C PRO A 19 19.47 3.93 32.35
N ALA A 20 19.26 3.74 33.65
CA ALA A 20 18.22 2.85 34.18
C ALA A 20 16.84 3.12 33.57
N ILE A 21 16.62 4.35 33.09
CA ILE A 21 15.45 4.78 32.31
C ILE A 21 15.30 4.00 31.00
N LEU A 22 16.37 3.74 30.24
CA LEU A 22 16.33 2.96 29.00
C LEU A 22 16.06 1.48 29.27
N GLU A 23 16.56 0.90 30.37
CA GLU A 23 16.20 -0.47 30.77
C GLU A 23 14.74 -0.57 31.22
N HIS A 24 14.26 0.44 31.97
CA HIS A 24 12.88 0.51 32.39
C HIS A 24 11.94 0.66 31.19
N LEU A 25 12.27 1.55 30.25
CA LEU A 25 11.54 1.72 28.99
C LEU A 25 11.54 0.45 28.14
N ARG A 26 12.66 -0.29 28.10
CA ARG A 26 12.78 -1.56 27.36
C ARG A 26 11.92 -2.65 28.01
N GLY A 27 11.89 -2.71 29.35
CA GLY A 27 11.06 -3.64 30.12
C GLY A 27 9.56 -3.34 30.05
N THR A 28 9.18 -2.06 30.00
CA THR A 28 7.79 -1.66 29.77
C THR A 28 7.38 -1.89 28.31
N TRP A 29 8.26 -1.64 27.35
CA TRP A 29 8.00 -1.92 25.92
C TRP A 29 7.80 -3.42 25.65
N THR A 30 8.63 -4.30 26.21
CA THR A 30 8.46 -5.74 26.03
C THR A 30 7.18 -6.25 26.66
N LYS A 31 6.75 -5.71 27.80
CA LYS A 31 5.46 -6.04 28.42
C LYS A 31 4.26 -5.49 27.63
N ASP A 32 4.31 -4.23 27.19
CA ASP A 32 3.20 -3.59 26.46
C ASP A 32 2.99 -4.14 25.05
N ILE A 33 4.02 -4.74 24.45
CA ILE A 33 3.95 -5.39 23.13
C ILE A 33 3.52 -6.86 23.27
N ALA A 34 3.86 -7.55 24.36
CA ALA A 34 3.52 -8.96 24.58
C ALA A 34 2.00 -9.20 24.68
N ASP A 35 1.25 -8.25 25.25
CA ASP A 35 -0.20 -8.38 25.45
C ASP A 35 -1.04 -7.81 24.31
N LYS A 36 -0.42 -7.20 23.28
CA LYS A 36 -1.15 -6.66 22.13
C LYS A 36 -1.02 -7.62 20.95
N PRO A 37 -2.12 -8.07 20.33
CA PRO A 37 -2.05 -8.79 19.08
C PRO A 37 -1.47 -7.86 18.02
N VAL A 38 -0.16 -7.94 17.79
CA VAL A 38 0.49 -7.25 16.69
C VAL A 38 0.01 -7.93 15.42
N PHE A 39 -1.01 -7.35 14.79
CA PHE A 39 -1.46 -7.76 13.47
C PHE A 39 -0.24 -7.91 12.56
N GLN A 40 -0.10 -9.04 11.88
CA GLN A 40 1.08 -9.39 11.06
C GLN A 40 1.54 -8.26 10.12
N GLN A 41 0.61 -7.41 9.70
CA GLN A 41 0.87 -6.28 8.82
C GLN A 41 1.49 -5.07 9.53
N ALA A 42 1.25 -4.89 10.83
CA ALA A 42 1.98 -3.91 11.65
C ALA A 42 3.47 -4.28 11.75
N PHE A 43 3.78 -5.59 11.82
CA PHE A 43 5.15 -6.07 11.78
C PHE A 43 5.83 -5.78 10.44
N ALA A 44 5.14 -6.03 9.32
CA ALA A 44 5.65 -5.70 7.99
C ALA A 44 5.99 -4.21 7.84
N ARG A 45 5.20 -3.32 8.45
CA ARG A 45 5.47 -1.87 8.45
C ARG A 45 6.64 -1.48 9.35
N LEU A 46 6.71 -2.04 10.54
CA LEU A 46 7.82 -1.80 11.47
C LEU A 46 9.14 -2.26 10.86
N LEU A 47 9.15 -3.46 10.27
CA LEU A 47 10.30 -3.99 9.56
C LEU A 47 10.68 -3.09 8.38
N ASN A 48 9.72 -2.69 7.53
CA ASN A 48 9.98 -1.81 6.40
C ASN A 48 10.57 -0.45 6.84
N THR A 49 10.09 0.09 7.96
CA THR A 49 10.57 1.37 8.53
C THR A 49 11.98 1.23 9.08
N TYR A 50 12.24 0.14 9.80
CA TYR A 50 13.57 -0.21 10.29
C TYR A 50 14.56 -0.35 9.14
N LEU A 51 14.23 -1.15 8.13
CA LEU A 51 15.09 -1.38 6.98
C LEU A 51 15.40 -0.08 6.24
N ARG A 52 14.40 0.79 6.04
CA ARG A 52 14.62 2.10 5.42
C ARG A 52 15.54 2.98 6.25
N ARG A 53 15.37 3.01 7.57
CA ARG A 53 16.15 3.88 8.46
C ARG A 53 17.60 3.41 8.63
N VAL A 54 17.84 2.11 8.72
CA VAL A 54 19.17 1.54 8.99
C VAL A 54 19.93 1.23 7.70
N HIS A 55 19.24 0.73 6.68
CA HIS A 55 19.85 0.25 5.44
C HIS A 55 19.52 1.12 4.22
N GLY A 56 18.79 2.22 4.39
CA GLY A 56 18.38 3.10 3.29
C GLY A 56 17.33 2.50 2.34
N TYR A 57 16.90 1.26 2.57
CA TYR A 57 15.99 0.52 1.70
C TYR A 57 14.82 -0.07 2.47
N GLY A 58 13.58 0.15 2.02
CA GLY A 58 12.40 -0.51 2.55
C GLY A 58 11.53 -1.02 1.39
N PRO A 59 11.23 -2.33 1.29
CA PRO A 59 10.56 -2.92 0.13
C PRO A 59 9.20 -2.27 -0.19
N LEU A 60 8.37 -1.98 0.82
CA LEU A 60 7.07 -1.33 0.61
C LEU A 60 7.22 0.13 0.18
N THR A 61 8.24 0.81 0.67
CA THR A 61 8.52 2.20 0.30
C THR A 61 9.10 2.28 -1.11
N ALA A 62 10.08 1.43 -1.42
CA ALA A 62 10.70 1.35 -2.74
C ALA A 62 9.68 0.97 -3.82
N GLN A 63 8.74 0.06 -3.50
CA GLN A 63 7.62 -0.24 -4.38
C GLN A 63 6.77 1.01 -4.64
N LYS A 64 6.39 1.76 -3.61
CA LYS A 64 5.62 3.01 -3.75
C LYS A 64 6.36 4.07 -4.57
N GLU A 65 7.66 4.26 -4.31
CA GLU A 65 8.49 5.21 -5.04
C GLU A 65 8.58 4.83 -6.52
N ARG A 66 8.73 3.54 -6.85
CA ARG A 66 8.67 3.06 -8.25
C ARG A 66 7.31 3.28 -8.87
N GLN A 67 6.22 2.99 -8.16
CA GLN A 67 4.87 3.21 -8.67
C GLN A 67 4.62 4.70 -8.97
N HIS A 68 5.03 5.60 -8.08
CA HIS A 68 4.98 7.05 -8.31
C HIS A 68 5.86 7.47 -9.49
N ALA A 69 7.08 6.93 -9.59
CA ALA A 69 7.99 7.22 -10.69
C ALA A 69 7.47 6.71 -12.04
N HIS A 70 6.57 5.74 -12.09
CA HIS A 70 5.99 5.22 -13.34
C HIS A 70 4.55 5.65 -13.59
N ALA A 71 3.91 6.33 -12.62
CA ALA A 71 2.52 6.79 -12.74
C ALA A 71 2.28 7.73 -13.94
N HIS A 72 3.32 8.46 -14.36
CA HIS A 72 3.26 9.36 -15.52
C HIS A 72 3.54 8.67 -16.86
N LEU A 73 3.98 7.40 -16.86
CA LEU A 73 4.30 6.70 -18.10
C LEU A 73 3.02 6.25 -18.82
N THR A 74 2.98 6.50 -20.11
CA THR A 74 1.88 6.14 -21.00
C THR A 74 1.63 4.63 -20.94
N GLY A 75 0.47 4.21 -20.44
CA GLY A 75 0.11 2.80 -20.30
C GLY A 75 -0.08 2.32 -18.87
N TYR A 76 0.42 3.05 -17.85
CA TYR A 76 0.26 2.65 -16.45
C TYR A 76 -1.20 2.70 -15.95
N THR A 77 -2.03 3.51 -16.62
CA THR A 77 -3.47 3.65 -16.39
C THR A 77 -4.32 2.95 -17.45
N ARG A 78 -3.70 2.23 -18.40
CA ARG A 78 -4.44 1.52 -19.46
C ARG A 78 -4.95 0.18 -18.94
N ASP A 79 -6.08 -0.24 -19.48
CA ASP A 79 -6.61 -1.60 -19.30
C ASP A 79 -5.48 -2.62 -19.48
N PRO A 80 -5.19 -3.47 -18.48
CA PRO A 80 -4.13 -4.48 -18.57
C PRO A 80 -4.33 -5.45 -19.74
N ALA A 81 -5.57 -5.59 -20.24
CA ALA A 81 -5.92 -6.42 -21.38
C ALA A 81 -6.19 -5.62 -22.67
N TRP A 82 -5.78 -4.35 -22.76
CA TRP A 82 -6.11 -3.50 -23.93
C TRP A 82 -5.59 -4.06 -25.27
N GLN A 83 -4.43 -4.71 -25.27
CA GLN A 83 -3.86 -5.35 -26.46
C GLN A 83 -4.52 -6.69 -26.79
N PHE A 84 -5.11 -7.35 -25.80
CA PHE A 84 -5.71 -8.67 -25.94
C PHE A 84 -7.05 -8.73 -25.18
N PRO A 85 -8.13 -8.14 -25.71
CA PRO A 85 -9.43 -8.05 -25.02
C PRO A 85 -9.97 -9.40 -24.55
N ALA A 86 -9.66 -10.49 -25.25
CA ALA A 86 -10.05 -11.85 -24.87
C ALA A 86 -9.53 -12.25 -23.47
N LEU A 87 -8.36 -11.72 -23.05
CA LEU A 87 -7.79 -12.00 -21.72
C LEU A 87 -8.61 -11.39 -20.58
N ARG A 88 -9.48 -10.41 -20.84
CA ARG A 88 -10.37 -9.83 -19.80
C ARG A 88 -11.18 -10.90 -19.11
N ARG A 89 -11.65 -11.93 -19.83
CA ARG A 89 -12.44 -13.03 -19.26
C ARG A 89 -11.69 -13.86 -18.22
N LEU A 90 -10.36 -13.84 -18.25
CA LEU A 90 -9.51 -14.57 -17.32
C LEU A 90 -9.13 -13.75 -16.09
N LEU A 91 -9.22 -12.42 -16.18
CA LEU A 91 -8.93 -11.54 -15.06
C LEU A 91 -10.10 -11.58 -14.07
N PRO A 92 -9.84 -11.39 -12.76
CA PRO A 92 -10.91 -11.27 -11.78
C PRO A 92 -11.73 -10.00 -12.04
N ALA A 93 -13.05 -10.12 -11.94
CA ALA A 93 -13.99 -9.01 -11.98
C ALA A 93 -15.11 -9.25 -10.98
N GLN A 94 -15.67 -8.17 -10.47
CA GLN A 94 -16.83 -8.18 -9.61
C GLN A 94 -17.96 -7.40 -10.29
N PRO A 95 -19.20 -7.91 -10.27
CA PRO A 95 -20.34 -7.15 -10.76
C PRO A 95 -20.60 -5.96 -9.82
N GLY A 96 -21.00 -4.84 -10.41
CA GLY A 96 -21.40 -3.64 -9.68
C GLY A 96 -22.52 -2.90 -10.41
N ILE A 97 -23.08 -1.90 -9.75
CA ILE A 97 -24.06 -0.98 -10.33
C ILE A 97 -23.55 0.43 -10.06
N VAL A 98 -23.66 1.31 -11.06
CA VAL A 98 -23.37 2.73 -10.87
C VAL A 98 -24.51 3.35 -10.06
N GLY A 99 -24.19 3.81 -8.86
CA GLY A 99 -25.12 4.48 -7.97
C GLY A 99 -25.61 5.83 -8.51
N GLU A 100 -26.64 6.36 -7.88
CA GLU A 100 -27.21 7.68 -8.21
C GLU A 100 -26.22 8.83 -7.95
N ASP A 101 -25.25 8.61 -7.07
CA ASP A 101 -24.14 9.53 -6.81
C ASP A 101 -23.02 9.45 -7.88
N GLY A 102 -23.16 8.56 -8.87
CA GLY A 102 -22.17 8.35 -9.91
C GLY A 102 -20.94 7.56 -9.44
N ALA A 103 -21.02 6.87 -8.29
CA ALA A 103 -19.97 5.98 -7.81
C ALA A 103 -20.36 4.51 -7.99
N VAL A 104 -19.37 3.62 -8.01
CA VAL A 104 -19.58 2.17 -7.98
C VAL A 104 -19.01 1.62 -6.68
N GLU A 105 -19.86 0.98 -5.89
CA GLU A 105 -19.43 0.33 -4.65
C GLU A 105 -18.82 -1.06 -4.94
N CYS A 106 -17.65 -1.33 -4.36
CA CYS A 106 -16.96 -2.61 -4.47
C CYS A 106 -16.05 -2.82 -3.24
N GLU A 107 -16.25 -3.91 -2.50
CA GLU A 107 -15.44 -4.26 -1.31
C GLU A 107 -15.30 -3.11 -0.28
N GLU A 108 -16.41 -2.42 0.01
CA GLU A 108 -16.52 -1.27 0.93
C GLU A 108 -15.86 0.03 0.42
N LEU A 109 -15.48 0.10 -0.86
CA LEU A 109 -14.91 1.28 -1.49
C LEU A 109 -15.86 1.85 -2.54
N HIS A 110 -15.96 3.18 -2.60
CA HIS A 110 -16.76 3.89 -3.60
C HIS A 110 -15.84 4.42 -4.68
N PHE A 111 -15.85 3.77 -5.84
CA PHE A 111 -15.04 4.18 -6.99
C PHE A 111 -15.78 5.24 -7.80
N GLU A 112 -15.16 6.41 -7.94
CA GLU A 112 -15.72 7.58 -8.62
C GLU A 112 -14.87 7.96 -9.84
N ASP A 113 -15.55 8.36 -10.91
CA ASP A 113 -14.99 9.09 -12.05
C ASP A 113 -16.09 9.99 -12.62
N SER A 114 -15.72 11.14 -13.16
CA SER A 114 -16.66 12.05 -13.83
C SER A 114 -17.50 11.39 -14.91
N LEU A 115 -16.97 10.38 -15.61
CA LEU A 115 -17.67 9.65 -16.67
C LEU A 115 -18.79 8.75 -16.14
N LEU A 116 -18.69 8.26 -14.90
CA LEU A 116 -19.70 7.37 -14.33
C LEU A 116 -21.03 8.08 -14.07
N ALA A 117 -21.02 9.41 -13.92
CA ALA A 117 -22.24 10.19 -13.77
C ALA A 117 -23.22 10.07 -14.96
N TYR A 118 -22.75 9.64 -16.14
CA TYR A 118 -23.57 9.40 -17.32
C TYR A 118 -24.18 7.98 -17.38
N TRP A 119 -23.76 7.09 -16.48
CA TRP A 119 -24.10 5.66 -16.49
C TRP A 119 -24.90 5.25 -15.25
N LYS A 120 -25.60 6.18 -14.59
CA LYS A 120 -26.38 5.91 -13.38
C LYS A 120 -27.40 4.79 -13.57
N GLY A 121 -27.47 3.90 -12.59
CA GLY A 121 -28.34 2.72 -12.61
C GLY A 121 -27.89 1.62 -13.58
N GLN A 122 -26.78 1.80 -14.31
CA GLN A 122 -26.30 0.78 -15.25
C GLN A 122 -25.47 -0.29 -14.55
N PRO A 123 -25.63 -1.57 -14.94
CA PRO A 123 -24.75 -2.63 -14.49
C PRO A 123 -23.37 -2.49 -15.12
N VAL A 124 -22.32 -2.66 -14.31
CA VAL A 124 -20.93 -2.57 -14.73
C VAL A 124 -20.12 -3.72 -14.13
N MET A 125 -18.95 -3.96 -14.70
CA MET A 125 -17.95 -4.87 -14.16
C MET A 125 -16.78 -4.07 -13.60
N VAL A 126 -16.44 -4.33 -12.34
CA VAL A 126 -15.35 -3.67 -11.62
C VAL A 126 -14.15 -4.59 -11.58
N ARG A 127 -12.98 -4.09 -11.96
CA ARG A 127 -11.70 -4.80 -11.83
C ARG A 127 -10.71 -3.97 -11.06
N ARG A 128 -10.27 -4.45 -9.91
CA ARG A 128 -9.28 -3.74 -9.10
C ARG A 128 -7.93 -3.73 -9.80
N SER A 129 -7.22 -2.60 -9.70
CA SER A 129 -5.86 -2.52 -10.19
C SER A 129 -4.93 -3.37 -9.32
N LEU A 130 -4.08 -4.17 -9.97
CA LEU A 130 -3.02 -4.92 -9.29
C LEU A 130 -1.95 -3.99 -8.68
N HIS A 131 -1.93 -2.72 -9.08
CA HIS A 131 -0.91 -1.76 -8.67
C HIS A 131 -1.38 -0.85 -7.53
N SER A 132 -2.68 -0.63 -7.40
CA SER A 132 -3.23 0.29 -6.40
C SER A 132 -4.61 -0.14 -5.95
N ASP A 133 -4.78 -0.27 -4.63
CA ASP A 133 -6.07 -0.53 -4.03
C ASP A 133 -7.09 0.59 -4.28
N ALA A 134 -6.59 1.80 -4.54
CA ALA A 134 -7.39 3.00 -4.75
C ALA A 134 -7.91 3.15 -6.18
N ALA A 135 -7.59 2.22 -7.09
CA ALA A 135 -7.98 2.32 -8.48
C ALA A 135 -8.67 1.05 -8.96
N ALA A 136 -9.74 1.22 -9.75
CA ALA A 136 -10.44 0.13 -10.40
C ALA A 136 -10.80 0.50 -11.85
N TYR A 137 -10.60 -0.46 -12.75
CA TYR A 137 -11.07 -0.38 -14.12
C TYR A 137 -12.55 -0.74 -14.16
N ILE A 138 -13.38 0.16 -14.70
CA ILE A 138 -14.83 -0.04 -14.83
C ILE A 138 -15.14 -0.39 -16.28
N TYR A 139 -15.92 -1.45 -16.47
CA TYR A 139 -16.32 -1.92 -17.79
C TYR A 139 -17.84 -1.98 -17.91
N ALA A 140 -18.35 -1.66 -19.08
CA ALA A 140 -19.72 -1.95 -19.48
C ALA A 140 -19.68 -2.72 -20.80
N ASN A 141 -20.47 -3.79 -20.91
CA ASN A 141 -20.53 -4.61 -22.12
C ASN A 141 -19.15 -5.06 -22.64
N ASP A 142 -18.27 -5.53 -21.75
CA ASP A 142 -16.88 -5.92 -22.02
C ASP A 142 -15.93 -4.80 -22.53
N GLU A 143 -16.40 -3.54 -22.61
CA GLU A 143 -15.59 -2.38 -22.96
C GLU A 143 -15.20 -1.57 -21.72
N MET A 144 -13.96 -1.09 -21.66
CA MET A 144 -13.49 -0.25 -20.56
C MET A 144 -14.12 1.14 -20.70
N LEU A 145 -14.88 1.56 -19.69
CA LEU A 145 -15.42 2.90 -19.60
C LEU A 145 -14.37 3.89 -19.07
N CYS A 146 -13.81 3.60 -17.90
CA CYS A 146 -12.90 4.50 -17.22
C CYS A 146 -12.05 3.77 -16.17
N LEU A 147 -11.02 4.47 -15.69
CA LEU A 147 -10.27 4.10 -14.49
C LEU A 147 -10.81 4.94 -13.33
N ALA A 148 -11.66 4.35 -12.50
CA ALA A 148 -12.28 5.03 -11.38
C ALA A 148 -11.41 4.91 -10.11
N MET A 149 -11.52 5.92 -9.24
CA MET A 149 -10.69 6.03 -8.04
C MET A 149 -11.54 5.95 -6.78
N ALA A 150 -11.08 5.22 -5.76
CA ALA A 150 -11.80 5.07 -4.50
C ALA A 150 -11.80 6.38 -3.70
N ARG A 151 -12.99 6.89 -3.41
CA ARG A 151 -13.24 8.12 -2.63
C ARG A 151 -12.54 8.10 -1.28
N GLU A 152 -12.64 6.97 -0.58
CA GLU A 152 -12.10 6.78 0.78
C GLU A 152 -10.59 6.88 0.82
N LEU A 153 -9.94 6.53 -0.30
CA LEU A 153 -8.49 6.51 -0.41
C LEU A 153 -7.95 7.78 -1.07
N ARG A 154 -8.81 8.73 -1.43
CA ARG A 154 -8.42 10.01 -2.00
C ARG A 154 -7.95 10.97 -0.90
N ARG A 155 -6.81 11.65 -1.13
CA ARG A 155 -6.34 12.76 -0.29
C ARG A 155 -6.78 14.10 -0.87
N SER A 156 -6.74 15.14 -0.03
CA SER A 156 -7.08 16.52 -0.42
C SER A 156 -6.16 17.11 -1.49
N ASP A 157 -4.92 16.64 -1.57
CA ASP A 157 -3.94 17.02 -2.61
C ASP A 157 -4.15 16.26 -3.93
N GLY A 158 -5.16 15.39 -4.01
CA GLY A 158 -5.43 14.52 -5.16
C GLY A 158 -4.56 13.26 -5.22
N SER A 159 -3.62 13.06 -4.29
CA SER A 159 -2.86 11.80 -4.17
C SER A 159 -3.67 10.72 -3.44
N TYR A 160 -3.17 9.48 -3.45
CA TYR A 160 -3.93 8.34 -2.92
C TYR A 160 -3.28 7.69 -1.71
N ARG A 161 -4.12 7.24 -0.78
CA ARG A 161 -3.75 6.40 0.36
C ARG A 161 -3.74 4.94 -0.10
N THR A 162 -2.79 4.18 0.42
CA THR A 162 -2.84 2.72 0.30
C THR A 162 -3.77 2.20 1.38
N ARG A 163 -4.70 1.29 1.04
CA ARG A 163 -5.57 0.66 2.04
C ARG A 163 -4.68 0.02 3.10
N LEU A 164 -4.90 0.34 4.37
CA LEU A 164 -4.20 -0.35 5.43
C LEU A 164 -4.79 -1.77 5.49
N PRO A 165 -3.95 -2.81 5.48
CA PRO A 165 -4.50 -4.14 5.58
C PRO A 165 -5.10 -4.28 7.01
N GLY A 166 -6.34 -4.79 7.09
CA GLY A 166 -7.22 -4.66 8.25
C GLY A 166 -8.50 -3.82 8.03
N GLY A 167 -8.77 -3.39 6.79
CA GLY A 167 -10.10 -2.90 6.38
C GLY A 167 -10.44 -1.46 6.77
N LYS A 168 -9.59 -0.76 7.53
CA LYS A 168 -9.83 0.66 7.83
C LYS A 168 -9.24 1.59 6.76
N PRO A 169 -10.02 2.53 6.22
CA PRO A 169 -9.56 3.54 5.26
C PRO A 169 -8.54 4.52 5.87
#